data_AF-A0A4U5LYS8-F1
#
_entry.id   AF-A0A4U5LYS8-F1
#
_cell.length_a   1.000
_cell.length_b   1.000
_cell.length_c   1.000
_cell.angle_alpha   90.00
_cell.angle_beta   90.00
_cell.angle_gamma   90.00
#
_symmetry.space_group_name_H-M   'P 1'
#
loop_
_entity.id
_entity.type
_entity.pdbx_description
1 polymer ?
#
loop_
_entity_poly.entity_id
_entity_poly.type
_entity_poly.pdbx_seq_one_letter_code
_entity_poly.pdbx_strand_id
1 'polypeptide(L)'
;MEVSSRLALNHLVPNSRCPLHLRRRRLRLHLNADVVGLYKIFKNVTEPESARYDFKTVPVQLFKTSPKEIQPLVGKKVIITTEKHAIACGLSGIKFGQTQLLTGYYNSNKHVIVVSICNQVSVLNWDKVPVDVKDPSSMEATILGLLPTSSRN
;
A
#
# COMPACT_ATOMS: atom_id res chain seq x y z
N MET A 1 36.54 -25.88 31.96
CA MET A 1 36.76 -26.00 30.50
C MET A 1 35.84 -25.01 29.83
N GLU A 2 36.35 -23.80 29.60
CA GLU A 2 35.71 -22.81 28.73
C GLU A 2 36.08 -23.12 27.28
N VAL A 3 35.11 -23.13 26.38
CA VAL A 3 35.36 -22.83 24.97
C VAL A 3 34.29 -21.85 24.49
N SER A 4 34.72 -20.60 24.42
CA SER A 4 34.13 -19.52 23.64
C SER A 4 34.15 -19.87 22.16
N SER A 5 33.06 -19.58 21.44
CA SER A 5 33.09 -19.34 20.00
C SER A 5 32.03 -18.32 19.63
N ARG A 6 32.45 -17.05 19.62
CA ARG A 6 31.80 -15.99 18.84
C ARG A 6 32.01 -16.31 17.36
N LEU A 7 30.94 -16.38 16.58
CA LEU A 7 30.98 -16.04 15.17
C LEU A 7 29.74 -15.21 14.81
N ALA A 8 29.96 -13.92 14.67
CA ALA A 8 29.08 -13.05 13.90
C ALA A 8 29.41 -13.24 12.42
N LEU A 9 28.41 -13.46 11.57
CA LEU A 9 28.51 -13.17 10.14
C LEU A 9 27.11 -12.86 9.56
N ASN A 10 26.84 -11.56 9.46
CA ASN A 10 26.31 -10.84 8.30
C ASN A 10 25.22 -11.46 7.41
N HIS A 11 24.17 -10.66 7.24
CA HIS A 11 23.48 -10.38 5.98
C HIS A 11 23.08 -11.57 5.09
N LEU A 12 21.84 -12.04 5.26
CA LEU A 12 21.06 -12.58 4.15
C LEU A 12 19.66 -11.95 4.19
N VAL A 13 19.57 -10.75 3.62
CA VAL A 13 18.31 -10.25 3.06
C VAL A 13 18.00 -11.15 1.86
N PRO A 14 16.92 -11.94 1.86
CA PRO A 14 16.54 -12.67 0.66
C PRO A 14 16.00 -11.66 -0.33
N ASN A 15 16.70 -11.56 -1.46
CA ASN A 15 16.29 -10.96 -2.72
C ASN A 15 14.92 -11.53 -3.16
N SER A 16 13.80 -11.02 -2.65
CA SER A 16 12.49 -11.22 -3.27
C SER A 16 12.34 -10.23 -4.44
N ARG A 17 13.05 -10.53 -5.53
CA ARG A 17 12.93 -9.78 -6.79
C ARG A 17 11.51 -9.91 -7.34
N CYS A 18 10.66 -8.91 -7.09
CA CYS A 18 9.63 -8.56 -8.07
C CYS A 18 10.36 -8.03 -9.32
N PRO A 19 10.17 -8.63 -10.52
CA PRO A 19 11.02 -8.33 -11.67
C PRO A 19 10.97 -6.84 -12.08
N LEU A 20 12.18 -6.32 -12.34
CA LEU A 20 12.53 -4.95 -12.70
C LEU A 20 11.79 -4.46 -13.96
N HIS A 21 10.72 -3.70 -13.75
CA HIS A 21 10.21 -2.72 -14.73
C HIS A 21 9.53 -1.56 -13.99
N LEU A 22 10.34 -0.82 -13.22
CA LEU A 22 9.89 0.08 -12.15
C LEU A 22 9.22 1.40 -12.60
N ARG A 23 9.25 1.78 -13.89
CA ARG A 23 8.58 3.03 -14.35
C ARG A 23 7.21 2.81 -15.00
N ARG A 24 6.96 1.68 -15.68
CA ARG A 24 5.64 1.38 -16.31
C ARG A 24 4.65 0.67 -15.37
N ARG A 25 5.09 0.15 -14.21
CA ARG A 25 4.23 -0.59 -13.24
C ARG A 25 3.39 0.30 -12.32
N ARG A 26 3.82 1.52 -11.99
CA ARG A 26 3.09 2.40 -11.06
C ARG A 26 1.70 2.78 -11.57
N LEU A 27 1.58 3.05 -12.87
CA LEU A 27 0.29 3.31 -13.54
C LEU A 27 -0.61 2.07 -13.60
N ARG A 28 -0.06 0.87 -13.88
CA ARG A 28 -0.87 -0.37 -13.94
C ARG A 28 -1.46 -0.81 -12.60
N LEU A 29 -0.73 -0.62 -11.50
CA LEU A 29 -1.22 -0.95 -10.16
C LEU A 29 -2.37 -0.03 -9.74
N HIS A 30 -2.28 1.26 -10.07
CA HIS A 30 -3.39 2.21 -9.92
C HIS A 30 -4.60 1.83 -10.78
N LEU A 31 -4.40 1.31 -11.99
CA LEU A 31 -5.50 0.94 -12.89
C LEU A 31 -6.29 -0.27 -12.39
N ASN A 32 -5.63 -1.26 -11.78
CA ASN A 32 -6.26 -2.51 -11.35
C ASN A 32 -6.79 -2.51 -9.92
N ALA A 33 -6.43 -1.55 -9.07
CA ALA A 33 -6.96 -1.45 -7.71
C ALA A 33 -8.39 -0.87 -7.70
N ASP A 34 -9.29 -1.42 -6.89
CA ASP A 34 -10.61 -0.83 -6.68
C ASP A 34 -10.53 0.38 -5.77
N VAL A 35 -9.61 0.38 -4.81
CA VAL A 35 -9.46 1.45 -3.84
C VAL A 35 -8.01 1.85 -3.67
N VAL A 36 -7.79 3.16 -3.60
CA VAL A 36 -6.51 3.78 -3.24
C VAL A 36 -6.82 4.86 -2.22
N GLY A 37 -6.21 4.79 -1.04
CA GLY A 37 -6.53 5.72 0.03
C GLY A 37 -5.56 5.71 1.20
N LEU A 38 -5.76 6.68 2.08
CA LEU A 38 -5.12 6.77 3.38
C LEU A 38 -5.98 6.09 4.43
N TYR A 39 -5.37 5.21 5.21
CA TYR A 39 -6.06 4.46 6.25
C TYR A 39 -5.36 4.64 7.59
N LYS A 40 -6.13 4.99 8.62
CA LYS A 40 -5.67 4.94 10.00
C LYS A 40 -5.91 3.54 10.55
N ILE A 41 -4.83 2.88 10.96
CA ILE A 41 -4.86 1.48 11.40
C ILE A 41 -4.84 1.44 12.92
N PHE A 42 -5.86 0.85 13.53
CA PHE A 42 -6.03 0.90 14.99
C PHE A 42 -5.47 -0.31 15.70
N LYS A 43 -5.79 -1.52 15.21
CA LYS A 43 -5.39 -2.77 15.84
C LYS A 43 -5.48 -3.94 14.88
N ASN A 44 -4.72 -4.98 15.20
CA ASN A 44 -4.89 -6.32 14.66
C ASN A 44 -6.09 -7.00 15.34
N VAL A 45 -7.00 -7.58 14.55
CA VAL A 45 -8.19 -8.33 15.00
C VAL A 45 -8.22 -9.75 14.42
N THR A 46 -7.06 -10.23 13.96
CA THR A 46 -6.87 -11.57 13.39
C THR A 46 -7.31 -12.64 14.38
N GLU A 47 -8.14 -13.56 13.92
CA GLU A 47 -8.51 -14.75 14.69
C GLU A 47 -7.30 -15.65 14.95
N PRO A 48 -7.24 -16.34 16.10
CA PRO A 48 -6.26 -17.39 16.34
C PRO A 48 -6.23 -18.37 15.16
N GLU A 49 -5.03 -18.80 14.75
CA GLU A 49 -4.82 -19.77 13.65
C GLU A 49 -5.18 -19.31 12.22
N SER A 50 -5.73 -18.11 12.01
CA SER A 50 -6.00 -17.61 10.66
C SER A 50 -4.75 -17.59 9.78
N ALA A 51 -4.85 -17.93 8.49
CA ALA A 51 -3.75 -17.80 7.53
C ALA A 51 -3.47 -16.32 7.12
N ARG A 52 -4.35 -15.40 7.53
CA ARG A 52 -4.35 -13.99 7.15
C ARG A 52 -4.19 -13.09 8.36
N TYR A 53 -3.80 -11.85 8.13
CA TYR A 53 -3.94 -10.78 9.08
C TYR A 53 -5.15 -9.91 8.75
N ASP A 54 -5.94 -9.61 9.77
CA ASP A 54 -7.06 -8.68 9.71
C ASP A 54 -6.80 -7.47 10.62
N PHE A 55 -7.01 -6.28 10.07
CA PHE A 55 -6.75 -5.03 10.75
C PHE A 55 -8.00 -4.17 10.77
N LYS A 56 -8.36 -3.65 11.95
CA LYS A 56 -9.42 -2.66 12.08
C LYS A 56 -8.90 -1.29 11.68
N THR A 57 -9.54 -0.67 10.70
CA THR A 57 -9.10 0.62 10.14
C THR A 57 -10.28 1.56 9.87
N VAL A 58 -9.95 2.81 9.55
CA VAL A 58 -10.88 3.80 9.02
C VAL A 58 -10.19 4.50 7.83
N PRO A 59 -10.86 4.66 6.67
CA PRO A 59 -10.36 5.50 5.60
C PRO A 59 -10.39 6.96 6.05
N VAL A 60 -9.25 7.63 5.92
CA VAL A 60 -9.07 9.06 6.20
C VAL A 60 -9.28 9.87 4.92
N GLN A 61 -8.82 9.35 3.79
CA GLN A 61 -8.94 9.97 2.48
C GLN A 61 -8.94 8.88 1.41
N LEU A 62 -9.73 9.05 0.36
CA LEU A 62 -9.78 8.13 -0.79
C LEU A 62 -9.39 8.91 -2.04
N PHE A 63 -8.40 8.40 -2.76
CA PHE A 63 -7.92 8.96 -4.02
C PHE A 63 -8.54 8.26 -5.23
N LYS A 64 -8.88 6.98 -5.06
CA LYS A 64 -9.58 6.18 -6.07
C LYS A 64 -10.59 5.27 -5.39
N THR A 65 -11.74 5.16 -6.00
CA THR A 65 -12.76 4.15 -5.71
C THR A 65 -13.35 3.62 -7.02
N SER A 66 -13.65 2.33 -7.07
CA SER A 66 -14.31 1.73 -8.24
C SER A 66 -15.78 2.18 -8.28
N PRO A 67 -16.28 2.67 -9.42
CA PRO A 67 -17.68 3.10 -9.54
C PRO A 67 -18.67 1.93 -9.58
N LYS A 68 -18.18 0.69 -9.70
CA LYS A 68 -19.00 -0.52 -9.92
C LYS A 68 -19.51 -1.17 -8.64
N GLU A 69 -19.05 -0.74 -7.47
CA GLU A 69 -19.42 -1.31 -6.18
C GLU A 69 -19.83 -0.24 -5.18
N ILE A 70 -20.56 -0.65 -4.13
CA ILE A 70 -20.68 0.15 -2.91
C ILE A 70 -19.25 0.44 -2.44
N GLN A 71 -18.93 1.70 -2.12
CA GLN A 71 -17.56 2.12 -1.84
C GLN A 71 -17.31 2.18 -0.33
N PRO A 72 -16.05 2.02 0.13
CA PRO A 72 -15.74 2.38 1.50
C PRO A 72 -15.98 3.88 1.69
N LEU A 73 -16.54 4.27 2.83
CA LEU A 73 -16.81 5.66 3.17
C LEU A 73 -15.74 6.19 4.11
N VAL A 74 -15.27 7.41 3.85
CA VAL A 74 -14.37 8.13 4.76
C VAL A 74 -15.01 8.21 6.16
N GLY A 75 -14.22 7.93 7.19
CA GLY A 75 -14.68 7.93 8.58
C GLY A 75 -15.45 6.67 9.01
N LYS A 76 -15.84 5.77 8.09
CA LYS A 76 -16.50 4.51 8.44
C LYS A 76 -15.48 3.39 8.62
N LYS A 77 -15.71 2.52 9.61
CA LYS A 77 -14.81 1.40 9.91
C LYS A 77 -14.83 0.39 8.76
N VAL A 78 -13.64 -0.08 8.38
CA VAL A 78 -13.44 -1.16 7.42
C VAL A 78 -12.34 -2.09 7.91
N ILE A 79 -12.38 -3.35 7.47
CA ILE A 79 -11.31 -4.30 7.75
C ILE A 79 -10.33 -4.28 6.59
N ILE A 80 -9.04 -4.27 6.90
CA ILE A 80 -7.98 -4.53 5.93
C ILE A 80 -7.46 -5.94 6.16
N THR A 81 -7.43 -6.74 5.10
CA THR A 81 -6.99 -8.13 5.15
C THR A 81 -5.79 -8.33 4.25
N THR A 82 -4.80 -9.11 4.70
CA THR A 82 -3.65 -9.53 3.90
C THR A 82 -3.15 -10.91 4.33
N GLU A 83 -2.46 -11.64 3.46
CA GLU A 83 -1.87 -12.93 3.83
C GLU A 83 -0.75 -12.75 4.87
N LYS A 84 -0.52 -13.73 5.75
CA LYS A 84 0.55 -13.64 6.76
C LYS A 84 1.96 -13.73 6.17
N HIS A 85 2.11 -14.50 5.09
CA HIS A 85 3.41 -14.83 4.52
C HIS A 85 3.66 -14.09 3.21
N ALA A 86 4.86 -13.54 3.06
CA ALA A 86 5.27 -12.84 1.85
C ALA A 86 5.21 -13.74 0.59
N ILE A 87 5.45 -15.04 0.73
CA ILE A 87 5.34 -16.02 -0.37
C ILE A 87 3.92 -16.11 -0.94
N ALA A 88 2.91 -15.80 -0.12
CA ALA A 88 1.50 -15.72 -0.52
C ALA A 88 1.07 -14.27 -0.85
N CYS A 89 2.01 -13.40 -1.25
CA CYS A 89 1.81 -11.96 -1.43
C CYS A 89 1.39 -11.20 -0.14
N GLY A 90 1.67 -11.72 1.05
CA GLY A 90 1.33 -11.09 2.33
C GLY A 90 2.05 -9.77 2.58
N LEU A 91 1.29 -8.74 2.95
CA LEU A 91 1.80 -7.39 3.18
C LEU A 91 2.35 -7.26 4.61
N SER A 92 3.63 -6.92 4.72
CA SER A 92 4.30 -6.63 6.00
C SER A 92 4.49 -5.12 6.22
N GLY A 93 4.85 -4.74 7.45
CA GLY A 93 5.20 -3.35 7.79
C GLY A 93 4.02 -2.44 8.13
N ILE A 94 2.82 -2.99 8.28
CA ILE A 94 1.62 -2.28 8.77
C ILE A 94 1.86 -1.82 10.22
N LYS A 95 1.81 -0.51 10.46
CA LYS A 95 1.98 0.09 11.80
C LYS A 95 0.67 0.59 12.41
N PHE A 96 0.45 0.34 13.69
CA PHE A 96 -0.71 0.85 14.41
C PHE A 96 -0.55 2.33 14.76
N GLY A 97 -1.69 3.04 14.83
CA GLY A 97 -1.74 4.47 15.12
C GLY A 97 -1.33 5.38 13.96
N GLN A 98 -0.73 4.82 12.90
CA GLN A 98 -0.25 5.59 11.74
C GLN A 98 -1.27 5.58 10.59
N THR A 99 -1.27 6.69 9.85
CA THR A 99 -1.97 6.80 8.57
C THR A 99 -1.07 6.31 7.46
N GLN A 100 -1.51 5.28 6.75
CA GLN A 100 -0.72 4.64 5.69
C GLN A 100 -1.48 4.67 4.36
N LEU A 101 -0.74 4.94 3.29
CA LEU A 101 -1.27 4.82 1.93
C LEU A 101 -1.36 3.34 1.56
N LEU A 102 -2.57 2.89 1.24
CA LEU A 102 -2.82 1.50 0.85
C LEU A 102 -3.61 1.46 -0.46
N THR A 103 -3.33 0.41 -1.23
CA THR A 103 -3.99 0.12 -2.50
C THR A 103 -4.47 -1.32 -2.49
N GLY A 104 -5.70 -1.57 -2.91
CA GLY A 104 -6.28 -2.90 -2.79
C GLY A 104 -7.60 -3.08 -3.54
N TYR A 105 -8.17 -4.27 -3.35
CA TYR A 105 -9.48 -4.65 -3.84
C TYR A 105 -10.50 -4.50 -2.73
N TYR A 106 -11.67 -3.94 -3.01
CA TYR A 106 -12.71 -3.78 -2.02
C TYR A 106 -13.78 -4.83 -2.23
N ASN A 107 -14.08 -5.61 -1.19
CA ASN A 107 -15.21 -6.52 -1.18
C ASN A 107 -16.36 -5.84 -0.43
N SER A 108 -17.29 -5.27 -1.20
CA SER A 108 -18.46 -4.55 -0.66
C SER A 108 -19.34 -5.41 0.24
N ASN A 109 -19.56 -6.69 -0.10
CA ASN A 109 -20.39 -7.61 0.68
C ASN A 109 -19.84 -7.87 2.10
N LYS A 110 -18.52 -7.82 2.27
CA LYS A 110 -17.85 -8.09 3.56
C LYS A 110 -17.31 -6.84 4.24
N HIS A 111 -17.37 -5.67 3.60
CA HIS A 111 -16.71 -4.44 4.05
C HIS A 111 -15.22 -4.63 4.35
N VAL A 112 -14.53 -5.39 3.48
CA VAL A 112 -13.11 -5.73 3.60
C VAL A 112 -12.33 -5.15 2.43
N ILE A 113 -11.16 -4.59 2.70
CA ILE A 113 -10.16 -4.23 1.69
C ILE A 113 -9.05 -5.28 1.73
N VAL A 114 -8.87 -5.99 0.62
CA VAL A 114 -7.78 -6.96 0.46
C VAL A 114 -6.56 -6.24 -0.10
N VAL A 115 -5.47 -6.27 0.66
CA VAL A 115 -4.18 -5.67 0.29
C VAL A 115 -3.11 -6.75 0.16
N SER A 116 -2.15 -6.54 -0.74
CA SER A 116 -1.08 -7.50 -0.99
C SER A 116 0.16 -6.78 -1.50
N ILE A 117 1.36 -7.34 -1.29
CA ILE A 117 2.61 -6.77 -1.83
C ILE A 117 2.58 -6.65 -3.35
N CYS A 118 1.77 -7.48 -3.99
CA CYS A 118 1.64 -7.59 -5.43
C CYS A 118 0.81 -6.42 -6.01
N ASN A 119 -0.08 -5.83 -5.19
CA ASN A 119 -0.95 -4.70 -5.56
C ASN A 119 -0.56 -3.38 -4.88
N GLN A 120 0.40 -3.43 -3.95
CA GLN A 120 0.87 -2.28 -3.20
C GLN A 120 1.84 -1.45 -4.03
N VAL A 121 1.56 -0.15 -4.24
CA VAL A 121 2.59 0.78 -4.76
C VAL A 121 3.66 1.02 -3.70
N SER A 122 3.27 1.02 -2.41
CA SER A 122 4.12 0.95 -1.21
C SER A 122 3.27 1.01 0.08
N VAL A 123 3.76 0.46 1.20
CA VAL A 123 3.25 0.81 2.55
C VAL A 123 4.02 2.06 2.99
N LEU A 124 3.68 3.20 2.43
CA LEU A 124 4.30 4.46 2.84
C LEU A 124 3.50 5.07 3.98
N ASN A 125 4.22 5.45 5.04
CA ASN A 125 3.72 6.53 5.88
C ASN A 125 3.51 7.75 4.97
N TRP A 126 2.33 8.37 5.03
CA TRP A 126 1.99 9.52 4.19
C TRP A 126 3.04 10.63 4.29
N ASP A 127 3.63 10.83 5.47
CA ASP A 127 4.70 11.81 5.69
C ASP A 127 5.92 11.59 4.78
N LYS A 128 6.16 10.34 4.38
CA LYS A 128 7.28 9.93 3.52
C LYS A 128 6.94 9.91 2.03
N VAL A 129 5.69 10.17 1.65
CA VAL A 129 5.29 10.28 0.25
C VAL A 129 5.87 11.59 -0.31
N PRO A 130 6.64 11.56 -1.41
CA PRO A 130 7.19 12.75 -2.05
C PRO A 130 6.11 13.77 -2.41
N VAL A 131 6.42 15.07 -2.33
CA VAL A 131 5.45 16.16 -2.54
C VAL A 131 4.85 16.12 -3.95
N ASP A 132 5.64 15.78 -4.95
CA ASP A 132 5.20 15.58 -6.33
C ASP A 132 4.12 14.50 -6.46
N VAL A 133 4.07 13.51 -5.58
CA VAL A 133 3.02 12.46 -5.59
C VAL A 133 1.77 12.92 -4.82
N LYS A 134 1.93 13.83 -3.86
CA LYS A 134 0.81 14.39 -3.07
C LYS A 134 0.04 15.46 -3.84
N ASP A 135 0.70 16.13 -4.77
CA ASP A 135 0.12 17.22 -5.54
C ASP A 135 -0.69 16.70 -6.74
N PRO A 136 -2.02 16.90 -6.78
CA PRO A 136 -2.85 16.46 -7.91
C PRO A 136 -2.47 17.12 -9.24
N SER A 137 -1.83 18.31 -9.24
CA SER A 137 -1.36 18.96 -10.48
C SER A 137 -0.22 18.23 -11.18
N SER A 138 0.53 17.37 -10.49
CA SER A 138 1.65 16.63 -11.09
C SER A 138 1.19 15.47 -11.99
N MET A 139 -0.03 14.96 -11.77
CA MET A 139 -0.60 13.87 -12.56
C MET A 139 -1.07 14.33 -13.95
N GLU A 140 -1.47 15.60 -14.11
CA GLU A 140 -1.86 16.14 -15.42
C GLU A 140 -0.66 16.41 -16.34
N ALA A 141 0.51 16.74 -15.79
CA ALA A 141 1.70 17.07 -16.58
C ALA A 141 2.32 15.86 -17.33
N THR A 142 1.86 14.63 -17.07
CA THR A 142 2.40 13.42 -17.73
C THR A 142 1.52 12.91 -18.88
N ILE A 143 0.26 13.35 -18.99
CA ILE A 143 -0.66 12.89 -20.05
C ILE A 143 -0.65 13.81 -21.29
N LEU A 144 -0.28 15.08 -21.12
CA LEU A 144 -0.05 16.00 -22.22
C LEU A 144 1.43 16.35 -22.23
N GLY A 145 2.18 15.82 -23.20
CA GLY A 145 3.54 16.26 -23.50
C GLY A 145 3.56 17.70 -24.00
N LEU A 146 3.22 18.64 -23.13
CA LEU A 146 3.32 20.07 -23.37
C LEU A 146 4.61 20.54 -22.71
N LEU A 147 5.62 20.68 -23.56
CA LEU A 147 6.78 21.52 -23.29
C LEU A 147 6.28 22.85 -22.68
N PRO A 148 6.95 23.38 -21.65
CA PRO A 148 6.67 24.75 -21.22
C PRO A 148 6.98 25.68 -22.40
N THR A 149 5.95 26.31 -22.95
CA THR A 149 6.12 27.47 -23.81
C THR A 149 6.71 28.57 -22.92
N SER A 150 8.02 28.73 -23.03
CA SER A 150 8.72 29.91 -22.53
C SER A 150 8.20 31.13 -23.31
N SER A 151 7.11 31.71 -22.83
CA SER A 151 6.77 33.11 -23.09
C SER A 151 7.54 33.95 -22.08
N ARG A 152 8.68 34.50 -22.51
CA ARG A 152 9.24 35.71 -21.92
C ARG A 152 9.13 36.80 -22.97
N ASN A 153 8.47 37.89 -22.56
CA ASN A 153 8.53 39.21 -23.19
C ASN A 153 9.97 39.63 -23.48
#